data_AF-A0A7C9REG1-F1
#
_entry.id   AF-A0A7C9REG1-F1
#
_cell.length_a   1.000
_cell.length_b   1.000
_cell.length_c   1.000
_cell.angle_alpha   90.00
_cell.angle_beta   90.00
_cell.angle_gamma   90.00
#
_symmetry.space_group_name_H-M   'P 1'
#
loop_
_entity.id
_entity.type
_entity.pdbx_description
1 polymer ?
#
loop_
_entity_poly.entity_id
_entity_poly.type
_entity_poly.pdbx_seq_one_letter_code
_entity_poly.pdbx_strand_id
1 'polypeptide(L)'
;ASISVRTRAPTFISASPTSSSAIDLGHPPFGHNGEEALDELMRDYGGFEGNAQTLHILARVEKKETFAKIEGEYVPFRADGTDLRCGLNLTYRSLASILKYDNCIPSRKEDRKSGEAIKGYYDEEQGLVTAIKEAALGISNFDGEFKTIECSIMDISDDIAYSTYDLEDCFKAKFLTPLDLFTLDEEIVARVTKKIQQRIERYYGLPSSASGFDREHVFGHLYAVFADMFEISEDERQFLRDRKVAWDQKKFVTSVQVKKLSERIAESGYERVKLTSNLVQVFMDGVEVVPHDKFPQLHRARLNLETFKTVEVLKNITYEAIIMSSRVKLVEYRGKDIIRQIFTAIDENKGHLLLPDDYRELYRASGGAARKRIVCDFIAGMTDRYAWEFYNRLFGGTNITIHKPI
;
A
#
# COMPACT_ATOMS: atom_id res chain seq x y z
N ALA A 1 -24.35 0.14 -33.41
CA ALA A 1 -25.70 0.18 -32.83
C ALA A 1 -25.57 0.12 -31.30
N SER A 2 -25.94 1.22 -30.63
CA SER A 2 -26.27 1.36 -29.20
C SER A 2 -25.53 0.47 -28.18
N ILE A 3 -24.49 1.02 -27.56
CA ILE A 3 -23.95 0.53 -26.28
C ILE A 3 -25.01 0.82 -25.20
N SER A 4 -25.73 -0.22 -24.77
CA SER A 4 -26.72 -0.14 -23.70
C SER A 4 -26.00 -0.12 -22.35
N VAL A 5 -25.81 1.07 -21.78
CA VAL A 5 -25.37 1.25 -20.40
C VAL A 5 -26.59 1.07 -19.49
N ARG A 6 -26.70 -0.08 -18.83
CA ARG A 6 -27.67 -0.28 -17.75
C ARG A 6 -27.07 0.25 -16.44
N THR A 7 -27.45 1.46 -16.07
CA THR A 7 -27.27 2.02 -14.72
C THR A 7 -28.32 1.44 -13.77
N ARG A 8 -27.90 0.89 -12.61
CA ARG A 8 -28.76 0.75 -11.40
C ARG A 8 -27.93 0.43 -10.14
N ALA A 9 -28.33 1.09 -9.04
CA ALA A 9 -27.88 1.00 -7.63
C ALA A 9 -26.76 2.00 -7.19
N PRO A 10 -26.82 2.53 -5.96
CA PRO A 10 -26.12 3.75 -5.55
C PRO A 10 -24.60 3.53 -5.53
N THR A 11 -23.92 4.16 -6.48
CA THR A 11 -22.52 3.93 -6.85
C THR A 11 -21.50 4.28 -5.78
N PHE A 12 -21.87 5.08 -4.77
CA PHE A 12 -20.94 5.57 -3.75
C PHE A 12 -20.54 4.50 -2.72
N ILE A 13 -21.48 3.66 -2.29
CA ILE A 13 -21.25 2.66 -1.22
C ILE A 13 -20.63 1.37 -1.79
N SER A 14 -20.89 1.02 -3.05
CA SER A 14 -20.35 -0.20 -3.66
C SER A 14 -18.93 -0.03 -4.20
N ALA A 15 -18.53 1.17 -4.62
CA ALA A 15 -17.19 1.42 -5.16
C ALA A 15 -16.11 1.45 -4.06
N SER A 16 -16.40 2.00 -2.88
CA SER A 16 -15.43 2.13 -1.79
C SER A 16 -14.86 0.78 -1.26
N PRO A 17 -15.68 -0.22 -0.87
CA PRO A 17 -15.17 -1.50 -0.38
C PRO A 17 -14.48 -2.35 -1.46
N THR A 18 -14.95 -2.27 -2.71
CA THR A 18 -14.26 -2.93 -3.84
C THR A 18 -12.89 -2.32 -4.11
N SER A 19 -12.75 -1.01 -3.87
CA SER A 19 -11.48 -0.32 -4.12
C SER A 19 -10.50 -0.53 -2.96
N SER A 20 -10.97 -0.53 -1.71
CA SER A 20 -10.16 -0.85 -0.51
C SER A 20 -9.56 -2.26 -0.55
N SER A 21 -10.30 -3.25 -1.08
CA SER A 21 -9.75 -4.62 -1.26
C SER A 21 -8.81 -4.75 -2.45
N ALA A 22 -8.80 -3.78 -3.37
CA ALA A 22 -8.07 -3.87 -4.64
C ALA A 22 -6.69 -3.20 -4.61
N ILE A 23 -6.39 -2.35 -3.62
CA ILE A 23 -5.17 -1.53 -3.60
C ILE A 23 -3.87 -2.34 -3.64
N ASP A 24 -3.90 -3.54 -3.04
CA ASP A 24 -2.72 -4.41 -2.94
C ASP A 24 -2.68 -5.54 -3.96
N LEU A 25 -3.63 -5.58 -4.92
CA LEU A 25 -3.67 -6.65 -5.92
C LEU A 25 -2.43 -6.65 -6.82
N GLY A 26 -1.86 -5.48 -7.08
CA GLY A 26 -0.68 -5.32 -7.93
C GLY A 26 0.66 -5.42 -7.19
N HIS A 27 0.68 -5.53 -5.86
CA HIS A 27 1.94 -5.66 -5.14
C HIS A 27 2.55 -7.05 -5.37
N PRO A 28 3.82 -7.12 -5.82
CA PRO A 28 4.48 -8.39 -6.07
C PRO A 28 4.90 -9.06 -4.77
N PRO A 29 5.34 -10.32 -4.81
CA PRO A 29 5.92 -10.98 -3.65
C PRO A 29 7.06 -10.17 -3.04
N PHE A 30 7.18 -10.19 -1.72
CA PHE A 30 8.17 -9.46 -0.93
C PHE A 30 8.02 -7.92 -1.00
N GLY A 31 6.82 -7.43 -1.35
CA GLY A 31 6.43 -6.03 -1.27
C GLY A 31 7.35 -5.10 -2.06
N HIS A 32 7.80 -4.00 -1.43
CA HIS A 32 8.61 -2.97 -2.08
C HIS A 32 9.91 -3.50 -2.70
N ASN A 33 10.52 -4.54 -2.14
CA ASN A 33 11.75 -5.11 -2.70
C ASN A 33 11.46 -5.91 -3.99
N GLY A 34 10.30 -6.57 -4.04
CA GLY A 34 9.79 -7.18 -5.27
C GLY A 34 9.46 -6.13 -6.32
N GLU A 35 8.84 -5.02 -5.92
CA GLU A 35 8.55 -3.88 -6.82
C GLU A 35 9.83 -3.30 -7.39
N GLU A 36 10.85 -3.07 -6.55
CA GLU A 36 12.15 -2.57 -6.99
C GLU A 36 12.87 -3.56 -7.91
N ALA A 37 12.84 -4.86 -7.59
CA ALA A 37 13.43 -5.90 -8.45
C ALA A 37 12.76 -5.93 -9.84
N LEU A 38 11.43 -5.94 -9.88
CA LEU A 38 10.69 -5.96 -11.14
C LEU A 38 10.85 -4.66 -11.92
N ASP A 39 10.85 -3.49 -11.27
CA ASP A 39 11.05 -2.21 -11.97
C ASP A 39 12.42 -2.19 -12.62
N GLU A 40 13.48 -2.57 -11.89
CA GLU A 40 14.85 -2.65 -12.42
C GLU A 40 14.96 -3.52 -13.66
N LEU A 41 14.29 -4.67 -13.67
CA LEU A 41 14.27 -5.62 -14.80
C LEU A 41 13.41 -5.11 -15.97
N MET A 42 12.42 -4.28 -15.67
CA MET A 42 11.44 -3.77 -16.64
C MET A 42 11.73 -2.35 -17.13
N ARG A 43 12.79 -1.67 -16.70
CA ARG A 43 13.03 -0.24 -17.04
C ARG A 43 13.04 0.08 -18.53
N ASP A 44 13.50 -0.85 -19.36
CA ASP A 44 13.52 -0.71 -20.82
C ASP A 44 12.27 -1.29 -21.50
N TYR A 45 11.27 -1.69 -20.70
CA TYR A 45 10.05 -2.39 -21.08
C TYR A 45 8.80 -1.85 -20.34
N GLY A 46 8.78 -0.57 -19.93
CA GLY A 46 7.64 0.05 -19.24
C GLY A 46 7.72 0.14 -17.71
N GLY A 47 8.78 -0.41 -17.09
CA GLY A 47 8.96 -0.47 -15.64
C GLY A 47 7.92 -1.30 -14.91
N PHE A 48 7.88 -1.15 -13.59
CA PHE A 48 6.89 -1.82 -12.76
C PHE A 48 6.54 -0.94 -11.55
N GLU A 49 5.26 -0.91 -11.20
CA GLU A 49 4.77 -0.21 -10.02
C GLU A 49 3.45 -0.85 -9.56
N GLY A 50 3.27 -1.05 -8.25
CA GLY A 50 2.12 -1.80 -7.73
C GLY A 50 0.75 -1.23 -8.11
N ASN A 51 0.55 0.09 -8.08
CA ASN A 51 -0.72 0.70 -8.45
C ASN A 51 -0.97 0.62 -9.97
N ALA A 52 0.07 0.77 -10.79
CA ALA A 52 0.01 0.52 -12.23
C ALA A 52 -0.41 -0.93 -12.52
N GLN A 53 0.20 -1.89 -11.80
CA GLN A 53 -0.13 -3.29 -11.91
C GLN A 53 -1.56 -3.60 -11.45
N THR A 54 -2.05 -2.95 -10.39
CA THR A 54 -3.46 -3.07 -9.95
C THR A 54 -4.42 -2.67 -11.07
N LEU A 55 -4.19 -1.52 -11.71
CA LEU A 55 -5.01 -1.10 -12.86
C LEU A 55 -4.92 -2.12 -14.00
N HIS A 56 -3.71 -2.57 -14.34
CA HIS A 56 -3.46 -3.55 -15.39
C HIS A 56 -4.17 -4.89 -15.12
N ILE A 57 -4.16 -5.36 -13.87
CA ILE A 57 -4.84 -6.59 -13.46
C ILE A 57 -6.35 -6.46 -13.66
N LEU A 58 -6.95 -5.40 -13.10
CA LEU A 58 -8.39 -5.18 -13.16
C LEU A 58 -8.90 -4.90 -14.57
N ALA A 59 -8.06 -4.32 -15.44
CA ALA A 59 -8.42 -3.94 -16.80
C ALA A 59 -8.07 -4.99 -17.86
N ARG A 60 -7.09 -5.88 -17.62
CA ARG A 60 -6.56 -6.80 -18.64
C ARG A 60 -6.23 -8.21 -18.14
N VAL A 61 -5.51 -8.36 -17.04
CA VAL A 61 -4.96 -9.69 -16.65
C VAL A 61 -6.05 -10.63 -16.16
N GLU A 62 -6.99 -10.14 -15.35
CA GLU A 62 -8.06 -10.96 -14.80
C GLU A 62 -8.96 -11.56 -15.88
N LYS A 63 -9.28 -12.86 -15.75
CA LYS A 63 -9.93 -13.63 -16.81
C LYS A 63 -11.43 -13.77 -16.54
N LYS A 64 -12.18 -12.69 -16.77
CA LYS A 64 -13.64 -12.71 -16.61
C LYS A 64 -14.41 -12.61 -17.92
N GLU A 65 -13.97 -11.74 -18.83
CA GLU A 65 -14.69 -11.46 -20.08
C GLU A 65 -13.71 -10.95 -21.16
N THR A 66 -14.11 -11.06 -22.42
CA THR A 66 -13.39 -10.47 -23.57
C THR A 66 -14.34 -9.57 -24.37
N PHE A 67 -13.82 -8.54 -25.05
CA PHE A 67 -14.64 -7.58 -25.81
C PHE A 67 -15.44 -8.24 -26.94
N ALA A 68 -14.98 -9.39 -27.41
CA ALA A 68 -15.69 -10.25 -28.34
C ALA A 68 -15.47 -11.71 -27.99
N LYS A 69 -16.47 -12.54 -28.29
CA LYS A 69 -16.36 -14.00 -28.30
C LYS A 69 -16.30 -14.45 -29.75
N ILE A 70 -15.43 -15.41 -30.04
CA ILE A 70 -15.32 -16.02 -31.38
C ILE A 70 -15.88 -17.42 -31.25
N GLU A 71 -16.92 -17.74 -32.01
CA GLU A 71 -17.59 -19.05 -31.96
C GLU A 71 -18.11 -19.43 -30.54
N GLY A 72 -18.41 -18.44 -29.72
CA GLY A 72 -18.88 -18.63 -28.34
C GLY A 72 -17.76 -18.74 -27.30
N GLU A 73 -16.49 -18.80 -27.72
CA GLU A 73 -15.33 -18.92 -26.85
C GLU A 73 -14.73 -17.56 -26.50
N TYR A 74 -14.17 -17.47 -25.29
CA TYR A 74 -13.38 -16.31 -24.86
C TYR A 74 -12.03 -16.34 -25.56
N VAL A 75 -11.69 -15.26 -26.26
CA VAL A 75 -10.43 -15.17 -27.00
C VAL A 75 -9.67 -13.93 -26.53
N PRO A 76 -8.46 -14.08 -25.94
CA PRO A 76 -7.71 -12.95 -25.41
C PRO A 76 -7.09 -12.06 -26.49
N PHE A 77 -6.79 -12.61 -27.68
CA PHE A 77 -6.22 -11.86 -28.80
C PHE A 77 -6.90 -12.20 -30.12
N ARG A 78 -7.15 -11.19 -30.95
CA ARG A 78 -7.50 -11.42 -32.36
C ARG A 78 -6.29 -11.91 -33.15
N ALA A 79 -6.56 -12.48 -34.33
CA ALA A 79 -5.53 -12.89 -35.29
C ALA A 79 -4.62 -11.74 -35.75
N ASP A 80 -5.08 -10.49 -35.66
CA ASP A 80 -4.30 -9.28 -35.96
C ASP A 80 -3.46 -8.77 -34.77
N GLY A 81 -3.47 -9.49 -33.65
CA GLY A 81 -2.74 -9.13 -32.42
C GLY A 81 -3.50 -8.16 -31.51
N THR A 82 -4.73 -7.76 -31.83
CA THR A 82 -5.54 -6.90 -30.96
C THR A 82 -5.86 -7.61 -29.64
N ASP A 83 -5.48 -6.99 -28.52
CA ASP A 83 -5.86 -7.44 -27.18
C ASP A 83 -7.37 -7.24 -26.96
N LEU A 84 -8.07 -8.34 -26.67
CA LEU A 84 -9.51 -8.38 -26.40
C LEU A 84 -9.84 -8.58 -24.92
N ARG A 85 -8.84 -8.73 -24.04
CA ARG A 85 -9.07 -8.94 -22.62
C ARG A 85 -9.75 -7.70 -22.00
N CYS A 86 -10.68 -7.94 -21.09
CA CYS A 86 -11.40 -6.88 -20.38
C CYS A 86 -11.12 -6.85 -18.87
N GLY A 87 -10.20 -7.68 -18.38
CA GLY A 87 -9.99 -7.85 -16.95
C GLY A 87 -11.30 -8.28 -16.26
N LEU A 88 -11.68 -7.56 -15.20
CA LEU A 88 -12.95 -7.75 -14.50
C LEU A 88 -14.14 -6.99 -15.12
N ASN A 89 -13.91 -6.22 -16.20
CA ASN A 89 -14.89 -5.38 -16.88
C ASN A 89 -15.65 -4.45 -15.91
N LEU A 90 -14.89 -3.75 -15.07
CA LEU A 90 -15.43 -2.82 -14.08
C LEU A 90 -15.91 -1.52 -14.73
N THR A 91 -16.79 -0.81 -14.02
CA THR A 91 -17.21 0.52 -14.48
C THR A 91 -16.05 1.51 -14.42
N TYR A 92 -16.07 2.53 -15.29
CA TYR A 92 -15.06 3.59 -15.25
C TYR A 92 -15.01 4.32 -13.90
N ARG A 93 -16.12 4.41 -13.16
CA ARG A 93 -16.11 4.99 -11.80
C ARG A 93 -15.31 4.13 -10.83
N SER A 94 -15.45 2.81 -10.90
CA SER A 94 -14.67 1.87 -10.07
C SER A 94 -13.19 1.84 -10.44
N LEU A 95 -12.85 2.04 -11.71
CA LEU A 95 -11.45 2.21 -12.12
C LEU A 95 -10.90 3.58 -11.73
N ALA A 96 -11.72 4.63 -11.75
CA ALA A 96 -11.32 5.96 -11.30
C ALA A 96 -11.06 6.04 -9.79
N SER A 97 -11.68 5.17 -8.99
CA SER A 97 -11.47 5.13 -7.53
C SER A 97 -10.16 4.45 -7.13
N ILE A 98 -9.58 3.60 -7.99
CA ILE A 98 -8.27 2.97 -7.75
C ILE A 98 -7.11 3.70 -8.44
N LEU A 99 -7.39 4.65 -9.34
CA LEU A 99 -6.37 5.40 -10.08
C LEU A 99 -5.72 6.46 -9.18
N LYS A 100 -4.76 6.02 -8.36
CA LYS A 100 -4.04 6.86 -7.39
C LYS A 100 -3.08 7.87 -8.03
N TYR A 101 -2.48 7.46 -9.14
CA TYR A 101 -1.51 8.26 -9.90
C TYR A 101 -1.89 8.23 -11.37
N ASP A 102 -2.00 9.40 -11.98
CA ASP A 102 -2.46 9.57 -13.36
C ASP A 102 -1.33 10.01 -14.32
N ASN A 103 -0.09 9.67 -13.95
CA ASN A 103 1.09 9.87 -14.79
C ASN A 103 1.42 8.59 -15.56
N CYS A 104 1.74 8.72 -16.84
CA CYS A 104 2.23 7.58 -17.63
C CYS A 104 3.68 7.26 -17.21
N ILE A 105 3.95 5.98 -16.92
CA ILE A 105 5.29 5.52 -16.60
C ILE A 105 6.12 5.49 -17.90
N PRO A 106 7.31 6.14 -17.94
CA PRO A 106 8.15 6.11 -19.13
C PRO A 106 8.55 4.69 -19.54
N SER A 107 8.37 4.41 -20.84
CA SER A 107 8.62 3.09 -21.44
C SER A 107 10.09 2.68 -21.47
N ARG A 108 11.00 3.65 -21.47
CA ARG A 108 12.44 3.43 -21.54
C ARG A 108 13.17 4.01 -20.35
N LYS A 109 14.32 3.42 -20.01
CA LYS A 109 15.16 3.88 -18.91
C LYS A 109 15.73 5.28 -19.13
N GLU A 110 16.07 5.62 -20.38
CA GLU A 110 16.65 6.91 -20.77
C GLU A 110 15.71 8.11 -20.52
N ASP A 111 14.40 7.87 -20.54
CA ASP A 111 13.38 8.90 -20.30
C ASP A 111 13.11 9.13 -18.79
N ARG A 112 13.74 8.35 -17.92
CA ARG A 112 13.56 8.42 -16.46
C ARG A 112 14.54 9.41 -15.84
N LYS A 113 14.03 10.28 -14.97
CA LYS A 113 14.83 11.29 -14.26
C LYS A 113 15.56 10.73 -13.02
N SER A 114 15.05 9.65 -12.44
CA SER A 114 15.62 8.98 -11.27
C SER A 114 15.74 7.47 -11.51
N GLY A 115 16.57 6.82 -10.70
CA GLY A 115 16.67 5.36 -10.64
C GLY A 115 15.62 4.71 -9.74
N GLU A 116 14.57 5.43 -9.34
CA GLU A 116 13.49 4.94 -8.49
C GLU A 116 12.28 4.55 -9.35
N ALA A 117 11.43 3.66 -8.82
CA ALA A 117 10.16 3.31 -9.47
C ALA A 117 9.26 4.56 -9.58
N ILE A 118 8.66 4.76 -10.76
CA ILE A 118 7.81 5.92 -11.04
C ILE A 118 6.37 5.55 -10.77
N LYS A 119 5.69 6.36 -9.95
CA LYS A 119 4.27 6.18 -9.60
C LYS A 119 3.37 6.61 -10.77
N GLY A 120 2.49 5.72 -11.23
CA GLY A 120 1.71 5.97 -12.44
C GLY A 120 0.89 4.79 -12.95
N TYR A 121 0.69 4.74 -14.27
CA TYR A 121 0.10 3.63 -15.02
C TYR A 121 1.00 3.27 -16.22
N TYR A 122 0.86 2.07 -16.80
CA TYR A 122 1.67 1.68 -17.96
C TYR A 122 1.15 2.29 -19.27
N ASP A 123 2.05 2.51 -20.23
CA ASP A 123 1.73 3.10 -21.55
C ASP A 123 0.52 2.42 -22.25
N GLU A 124 0.40 1.11 -22.12
CA GLU A 124 -0.71 0.31 -22.68
C GLU A 124 -2.09 0.71 -22.12
N GLU A 125 -2.16 1.31 -20.93
CA GLU A 125 -3.40 1.79 -20.31
C GLU A 125 -3.70 3.27 -20.62
N GLN A 126 -2.87 3.99 -21.38
CA GLN A 126 -3.07 5.42 -21.63
C GLN A 126 -4.47 5.71 -22.19
N GLY A 127 -4.91 4.95 -23.20
CA GLY A 127 -6.25 5.10 -23.78
C GLY A 127 -7.38 4.83 -22.79
N LEU A 128 -7.20 3.84 -21.90
CA LEU A 128 -8.16 3.54 -20.83
C LEU A 128 -8.21 4.66 -19.80
N VAL A 129 -7.06 5.19 -19.37
CA VAL A 129 -7.00 6.29 -18.41
C VAL A 129 -7.66 7.54 -18.97
N THR A 130 -7.45 7.87 -20.25
CA THR A 130 -8.18 8.94 -20.92
C THR A 130 -9.69 8.70 -20.86
N ALA A 131 -10.16 7.51 -21.24
CA ALA A 131 -11.58 7.17 -21.19
C ALA A 131 -12.18 7.23 -19.77
N ILE A 132 -11.42 6.82 -18.75
CA ILE A 132 -11.80 6.93 -17.33
C ILE A 132 -11.99 8.39 -16.95
N LYS A 133 -11.02 9.25 -17.26
CA LYS A 133 -11.09 10.69 -16.94
C LYS A 133 -12.27 11.36 -17.62
N GLU A 134 -12.48 11.07 -18.91
CA GLU A 134 -13.60 11.61 -19.69
C GLU A 134 -14.95 11.15 -19.15
N ALA A 135 -15.09 9.86 -18.84
CA ALA A 135 -16.34 9.33 -18.27
C ALA A 135 -16.63 9.85 -16.86
N ALA A 136 -15.59 10.07 -16.05
CA ALA A 136 -15.73 10.56 -14.69
C ALA A 136 -16.10 12.06 -14.63
N LEU A 137 -15.54 12.88 -15.53
CA LEU A 137 -15.70 14.34 -15.51
C LEU A 137 -16.73 14.87 -16.53
N GLY A 138 -17.05 14.07 -17.55
CA GLY A 138 -17.91 14.48 -18.66
C GLY A 138 -17.25 15.49 -19.61
N ILE A 139 -15.92 15.64 -19.56
CA ILE A 139 -15.14 16.55 -20.42
C ILE A 139 -13.90 15.84 -20.98
N SER A 140 -13.52 16.22 -22.20
CA SER A 140 -12.26 15.77 -22.82
C SER A 140 -11.09 16.66 -22.41
N ASN A 141 -9.88 16.08 -22.41
CA ASN A 141 -8.61 16.78 -22.18
C ASN A 141 -8.55 17.57 -20.86
N PHE A 142 -8.96 16.94 -19.75
CA PHE A 142 -8.77 17.53 -18.42
C PHE A 142 -7.27 17.71 -18.10
N ASP A 143 -6.89 18.94 -17.81
CA ASP A 143 -5.51 19.36 -17.51
C ASP A 143 -5.43 19.82 -16.04
N GLY A 144 -5.35 18.85 -15.13
CA GLY A 144 -5.29 19.05 -13.69
C GLY A 144 -5.02 17.74 -12.95
N GLU A 145 -4.81 17.81 -11.64
CA GLU A 145 -4.63 16.62 -10.80
C GLU A 145 -5.92 15.79 -10.80
N PHE A 146 -5.87 14.59 -11.39
CA PHE A 146 -7.01 13.69 -11.39
C PHE A 146 -6.93 12.77 -10.18
N LYS A 147 -7.74 13.07 -9.17
CA LYS A 147 -7.94 12.18 -8.03
C LYS A 147 -9.38 12.24 -7.57
N THR A 148 -10.09 11.12 -7.68
CA THR A 148 -11.49 11.05 -7.27
C THR A 148 -11.63 11.10 -5.76
N ILE A 149 -12.80 11.54 -5.28
CA ILE A 149 -13.12 11.51 -3.86
C ILE A 149 -12.99 10.10 -3.27
N GLU A 150 -13.42 9.06 -3.99
CA GLU A 150 -13.25 7.67 -3.55
C GLU A 150 -11.79 7.28 -3.38
N CYS A 151 -10.92 7.70 -4.31
CA CYS A 151 -9.48 7.48 -4.20
C CYS A 151 -8.91 8.20 -2.96
N SER A 152 -9.36 9.42 -2.68
CA SER A 152 -8.92 10.13 -1.46
C SER A 152 -9.43 9.51 -0.15
N ILE A 153 -10.66 8.96 -0.14
CA ILE A 153 -11.22 8.23 1.01
C ILE A 153 -10.42 6.94 1.24
N MET A 154 -10.08 6.23 0.17
CA MET A 154 -9.24 5.04 0.23
C MET A 154 -7.86 5.37 0.81
N ASP A 155 -7.19 6.42 0.34
CA ASP A 155 -5.89 6.82 0.85
C ASP A 155 -5.91 7.12 2.36
N ILE A 156 -6.96 7.78 2.86
CA ILE A 156 -7.14 8.01 4.30
C ILE A 156 -7.36 6.68 5.02
N SER A 157 -8.18 5.80 4.45
CA SER A 157 -8.48 4.50 5.05
C SER A 157 -7.21 3.66 5.21
N ASP A 158 -6.34 3.72 4.20
CA ASP A 158 -5.02 3.10 4.18
C ASP A 158 -4.09 3.72 5.25
N ASP A 159 -3.97 5.05 5.29
CA ASP A 159 -3.18 5.74 6.31
C ASP A 159 -3.67 5.43 7.75
N ILE A 160 -5.00 5.37 7.97
CA ILE A 160 -5.60 4.98 9.26
C ILE A 160 -5.26 3.53 9.61
N ALA A 161 -5.39 2.61 8.66
CA ALA A 161 -5.09 1.19 8.89
C ALA A 161 -3.62 0.99 9.26
N TYR A 162 -2.69 1.58 8.49
CA TYR A 162 -1.24 1.53 8.77
C TYR A 162 -0.87 2.17 10.12
N SER A 163 -1.63 3.16 10.59
CA SER A 163 -1.36 3.81 11.88
C SER A 163 -1.95 3.06 13.08
N THR A 164 -2.91 2.14 12.86
CA THR A 164 -3.66 1.46 13.94
C THR A 164 -3.42 -0.05 13.95
N TYR A 165 -3.72 -0.76 12.86
CA TYR A 165 -3.64 -2.22 12.82
C TYR A 165 -2.19 -2.72 12.79
N ASP A 166 -1.29 -2.09 12.03
CA ASP A 166 0.14 -2.42 12.05
C ASP A 166 0.76 -2.21 13.44
N LEU A 167 0.30 -1.16 14.14
CA LEU A 167 0.71 -0.88 15.52
C LEU A 167 0.21 -1.97 16.47
N GLU A 168 -1.04 -2.41 16.32
CA GLU A 168 -1.60 -3.53 17.09
C GLU A 168 -0.86 -4.85 16.82
N ASP A 169 -0.54 -5.15 15.56
CA ASP A 169 0.20 -6.35 15.18
C ASP A 169 1.64 -6.31 15.71
N CYS A 170 2.27 -5.14 15.70
CA CYS A 170 3.55 -4.91 16.37
C CYS A 170 3.49 -5.30 17.85
N PHE A 171 2.48 -4.82 18.57
CA PHE A 171 2.30 -5.10 19.99
C PHE A 171 2.03 -6.59 20.24
N LYS A 172 1.16 -7.19 19.43
CA LYS A 172 0.83 -8.61 19.47
C LYS A 172 2.06 -9.49 19.22
N ALA A 173 2.91 -9.10 18.29
CA ALA A 173 4.17 -9.78 17.97
C ALA A 173 5.28 -9.52 19.02
N LYS A 174 5.02 -8.65 20.00
CA LYS A 174 6.00 -8.21 21.01
C LYS A 174 7.27 -7.63 20.41
N PHE A 175 7.16 -6.98 19.24
CA PHE A 175 8.27 -6.21 18.69
C PHE A 175 8.52 -4.94 19.50
N LEU A 176 7.45 -4.28 19.92
CA LEU A 176 7.45 -3.14 20.84
C LEU A 176 6.26 -3.27 21.80
N THR A 177 6.33 -2.63 22.95
CA THR A 177 5.17 -2.28 23.78
C THR A 177 4.91 -0.76 23.71
N PRO A 178 3.73 -0.26 24.11
CA PRO A 178 3.44 1.18 24.10
C PRO A 178 4.52 2.06 24.75
N LEU A 179 5.12 1.60 25.86
CA LEU A 179 6.17 2.32 26.56
C LEU A 179 7.48 2.36 25.78
N ASP A 180 7.80 1.32 25.00
CA ASP A 180 9.02 1.25 24.21
C ASP A 180 9.05 2.35 23.11
N LEU A 181 7.87 2.82 22.66
CA LEU A 181 7.75 3.94 21.71
C LEU A 181 8.30 5.27 22.26
N PHE A 182 8.32 5.42 23.59
CA PHE A 182 8.86 6.61 24.26
C PHE A 182 10.37 6.53 24.49
N THR A 183 10.99 5.38 24.21
CA THR A 183 12.41 5.12 24.45
C THR A 183 13.17 4.81 23.16
N LEU A 184 12.59 5.14 22.00
CA LEU A 184 13.24 4.95 20.71
C LEU A 184 14.49 5.82 20.57
N ASP A 185 15.45 5.31 19.79
CA ASP A 185 16.70 6.03 19.51
C ASP A 185 16.42 7.40 18.87
N GLU A 186 17.19 8.41 19.27
CA GLU A 186 17.01 9.78 18.77
C GLU A 186 17.09 9.88 17.24
N GLU A 187 17.88 9.01 16.60
CA GLU A 187 17.98 8.96 15.14
C GLU A 187 16.67 8.52 14.47
N ILE A 188 15.95 7.57 15.07
CA ILE A 188 14.64 7.13 14.58
C ILE A 188 13.66 8.30 14.66
N VAL A 189 13.61 8.96 15.82
CA VAL A 189 12.72 10.11 16.03
C VAL A 189 13.05 11.24 15.05
N ALA A 190 14.34 11.52 14.81
CA ALA A 190 14.76 12.54 13.84
C ALA A 190 14.32 12.21 12.40
N ARG A 191 14.43 10.95 11.97
CA ARG A 191 13.95 10.52 10.64
C ARG A 191 12.43 10.65 10.52
N VAL A 192 11.70 10.25 11.57
CA VAL A 192 10.23 10.41 11.65
C VAL A 192 9.85 11.89 11.54
N THR A 193 10.43 12.77 12.37
CA THR A 193 10.14 14.21 12.34
C THR A 193 10.36 14.79 10.94
N LYS A 194 11.49 14.46 10.29
CA LYS A 194 11.81 14.95 8.94
C LYS A 194 10.79 14.47 7.90
N LYS A 195 10.39 13.18 7.94
CA LYS A 195 9.38 12.63 7.03
C LYS A 195 8.03 13.32 7.19
N ILE A 196 7.61 13.54 8.44
CA ILE A 196 6.33 14.20 8.74
C ILE A 196 6.34 15.66 8.25
N GLN A 197 7.41 16.41 8.49
CA GLN A 197 7.55 17.78 7.98
C GLN A 197 7.40 17.86 6.46
N GLN A 198 8.08 16.97 5.73
CA GLN A 198 7.98 16.90 4.27
C GLN A 198 6.57 16.55 3.78
N ARG A 199 5.86 15.66 4.49
CA ARG A 199 4.47 15.31 4.15
C ARG A 199 3.51 16.44 4.49
N ILE A 200 3.66 17.15 5.61
CA ILE A 200 2.85 18.32 5.94
C ILE A 200 2.97 19.38 4.84
N GLU A 201 4.19 19.68 4.39
CA GLU A 201 4.43 20.65 3.32
C GLU A 201 3.74 20.22 2.02
N ARG A 202 3.86 18.95 1.63
CA ARG A 202 3.23 18.42 0.43
C ARG A 202 1.70 18.42 0.48
N TYR A 203 1.10 18.10 1.63
CA TYR A 203 -0.35 17.89 1.75
C TYR A 203 -1.12 19.17 2.12
N TYR A 204 -0.50 20.09 2.86
CA TYR A 204 -1.15 21.30 3.35
C TYR A 204 -0.52 22.60 2.81
N GLY A 205 0.55 22.52 2.03
CA GLY A 205 1.23 23.70 1.48
C GLY A 205 1.90 24.59 2.54
N LEU A 206 2.11 24.04 3.75
CA LEU A 206 2.73 24.76 4.86
C LEU A 206 4.26 24.58 4.79
N PRO A 207 5.06 25.66 4.70
CA PRO A 207 6.51 25.55 4.69
C PRO A 207 7.01 24.72 5.88
N SER A 208 8.06 23.92 5.69
CA SER A 208 8.66 23.12 6.77
C SER A 208 8.97 23.93 8.05
N SER A 209 9.37 25.20 7.92
CA SER A 209 9.60 26.12 9.04
C SER A 209 8.32 26.63 9.74
N ALA A 210 7.18 26.61 9.05
CA ALA A 210 5.88 27.03 9.56
C ALA A 210 5.03 25.86 10.07
N SER A 211 5.44 24.61 9.80
CA SER A 211 4.75 23.41 10.30
C SER A 211 4.72 23.33 11.83
N GLY A 212 5.71 23.95 12.49
CA GLY A 212 5.89 23.90 13.94
C GLY A 212 6.17 22.49 14.48
N PHE A 213 6.37 21.49 13.62
CA PHE A 213 6.46 20.09 14.03
C PHE A 213 7.92 19.71 14.34
N ASP A 214 8.20 19.32 15.57
CA ASP A 214 9.52 18.92 16.03
C ASP A 214 9.48 17.58 16.80
N ARG A 215 10.58 17.24 17.50
CA ARG A 215 10.69 16.00 18.27
C ARG A 215 9.75 15.99 19.48
N GLU A 216 9.52 17.13 20.13
CA GLU A 216 8.62 17.21 21.28
C GLU A 216 7.18 16.92 20.85
N HIS A 217 6.80 17.38 19.65
CA HIS A 217 5.49 17.07 19.08
C HIS A 217 5.29 15.57 18.85
N VAL A 218 6.32 14.85 18.38
CA VAL A 218 6.25 13.38 18.22
C VAL A 218 5.85 12.71 19.54
N PHE A 219 6.55 13.04 20.63
CA PHE A 219 6.23 12.49 21.95
C PHE A 219 4.91 13.02 22.51
N GLY A 220 4.53 14.26 22.19
CA GLY A 220 3.23 14.83 22.55
C GLY A 220 2.06 14.06 21.93
N HIS A 221 2.14 13.72 20.65
CA HIS A 221 1.14 12.89 19.98
C HIS A 221 1.11 11.45 20.53
N LEU A 222 2.28 10.85 20.81
CA LEU A 222 2.33 9.55 21.49
C LEU A 222 1.69 9.61 22.88
N TYR A 223 2.00 10.64 23.65
CA TYR A 223 1.42 10.83 24.98
C TYR A 223 -0.10 10.98 24.90
N ALA A 224 -0.62 11.74 23.93
CA ALA A 224 -2.07 11.88 23.73
C ALA A 224 -2.74 10.55 23.39
N VAL A 225 -2.10 9.71 22.55
CA VAL A 225 -2.59 8.38 22.18
C VAL A 225 -2.61 7.43 23.38
N PHE A 226 -1.58 7.49 24.24
CA PHE A 226 -1.41 6.58 25.37
C PHE A 226 -1.70 7.24 26.72
N ALA A 227 -2.49 8.32 26.76
CA ALA A 227 -2.72 9.12 27.96
C ALA A 227 -3.26 8.28 29.12
N ASP A 228 -4.20 7.38 28.83
CA ASP A 228 -4.81 6.43 29.77
C ASP A 228 -3.76 5.58 30.52
N MET A 229 -2.61 5.29 29.91
CA MET A 229 -1.51 4.53 30.53
C MET A 229 -0.78 5.34 31.61
N PHE A 230 -0.85 6.67 31.52
CA PHE A 230 -0.21 7.60 32.44
C PHE A 230 -1.19 8.24 33.42
N GLU A 231 -2.49 7.92 33.33
CA GLU A 231 -3.47 8.39 34.28
C GLU A 231 -3.18 7.85 35.68
N ILE A 232 -3.18 8.77 36.65
CA ILE A 232 -2.93 8.46 38.06
C ILE A 232 -4.29 8.28 38.75
N SER A 233 -4.58 7.04 39.14
CA SER A 233 -5.74 6.67 39.95
C SER A 233 -5.76 7.37 41.31
N GLU A 234 -6.91 7.42 41.97
CA GLU A 234 -7.01 8.06 43.29
C GLU A 234 -6.12 7.39 44.36
N ASP A 235 -5.97 6.06 44.29
CA ASP A 235 -5.06 5.32 45.18
C ASP A 235 -3.60 5.73 44.94
N GLU A 236 -3.20 5.87 43.67
CA GLU A 236 -1.85 6.35 43.32
C GLU A 236 -1.66 7.81 43.72
N ARG A 237 -2.68 8.67 43.59
CA ARG A 237 -2.62 10.06 44.08
C ARG A 237 -2.42 10.11 45.58
N GLN A 238 -3.11 9.27 46.34
CA GLN A 238 -2.93 9.17 47.80
C GLN A 238 -1.51 8.72 48.14
N PHE A 239 -1.00 7.68 47.46
CA PHE A 239 0.36 7.20 47.63
C PHE A 239 1.42 8.26 47.28
N LEU A 240 1.23 8.99 46.18
CA LEU A 240 2.12 10.09 45.77
C LEU A 240 2.10 11.29 46.73
N ARG A 241 0.97 11.53 47.41
CA ARG A 241 0.85 12.59 48.43
C ARG A 241 1.42 12.18 49.80
N ASP A 242 1.65 10.89 50.05
CA ASP A 242 2.19 10.43 51.33
C ASP A 242 3.61 10.98 51.54
N ARG A 243 3.77 11.83 52.56
CA ARG A 243 5.06 12.45 52.91
C ARG A 243 6.04 11.47 53.55
N LYS A 244 5.58 10.29 53.99
CA LYS A 244 6.42 9.24 54.58
C LYS A 244 7.15 8.41 53.52
N VAL A 245 6.68 8.44 52.27
CA VAL A 245 7.28 7.69 51.16
C VAL A 245 8.28 8.60 50.44
N ALA A 246 9.51 8.11 50.26
CA ALA A 246 10.56 8.84 49.57
C ALA A 246 10.30 8.93 48.05
N TRP A 247 10.84 9.96 47.40
CA TRP A 247 10.57 10.24 45.97
C TRP A 247 11.09 9.17 45.02
N ASP A 248 12.20 8.53 45.35
CA ASP A 248 12.77 7.38 44.64
C ASP A 248 11.82 6.16 44.69
N GLN A 249 11.25 5.87 45.85
CA GLN A 249 10.24 4.82 46.00
C GLN A 249 8.98 5.12 45.20
N LYS A 250 8.51 6.38 45.22
CA LYS A 250 7.37 6.83 44.40
C LYS A 250 7.64 6.61 42.92
N LYS A 251 8.80 7.05 42.44
CA LYS A 251 9.23 6.87 41.05
C LYS A 251 9.30 5.40 40.67
N PHE A 252 9.83 4.53 41.54
CA PHE A 252 9.92 3.10 41.29
C PHE A 252 8.53 2.48 41.10
N VAL A 253 7.61 2.71 42.03
CA VAL A 253 6.26 2.13 41.99
C VAL A 253 5.49 2.58 40.76
N THR A 254 5.48 3.89 40.45
CA THR A 254 4.77 4.40 39.27
C THR A 254 5.38 3.90 37.97
N SER A 255 6.72 3.81 37.89
CA SER A 255 7.38 3.25 36.69
C SER A 255 7.01 1.79 36.46
N VAL A 256 6.92 0.98 37.53
CA VAL A 256 6.49 -0.42 37.44
C VAL A 256 5.02 -0.53 37.03
N GLN A 257 4.15 0.35 37.52
CA GLN A 257 2.73 0.38 37.14
C GLN A 257 2.57 0.70 35.65
N VAL A 258 3.26 1.74 35.17
CA VAL A 258 3.24 2.10 33.74
C VAL A 258 3.77 0.95 32.88
N LYS A 259 4.86 0.27 33.26
CA LYS A 259 5.35 -0.90 32.52
C LYS A 259 4.32 -2.04 32.48
N LYS A 260 3.66 -2.33 33.60
CA LYS A 260 2.60 -3.35 33.67
C LYS A 260 1.40 -3.01 32.78
N LEU A 261 0.98 -1.74 32.72
CA LEU A 261 -0.09 -1.30 31.83
C LEU A 261 0.34 -1.42 30.37
N SER A 262 1.57 -1.03 30.05
CA SER A 262 2.13 -1.19 28.70
C SER A 262 2.15 -2.65 28.26
N GLU A 263 2.60 -3.57 29.11
CA GLU A 263 2.59 -5.01 28.85
C GLU A 263 1.16 -5.53 28.72
N ARG A 264 0.23 -5.08 29.56
CA ARG A 264 -1.18 -5.48 29.49
C ARG A 264 -1.82 -5.07 28.16
N ILE A 265 -1.57 -3.84 27.69
CA ILE A 265 -2.01 -3.41 26.37
C ILE A 265 -1.38 -4.31 25.33
N ALA A 266 -0.08 -4.59 25.38
CA ALA A 266 0.57 -5.41 24.37
C ALA A 266 0.10 -6.88 24.35
N GLU A 267 -0.26 -7.46 25.48
CA GLU A 267 -0.61 -8.89 25.60
C GLU A 267 -2.12 -9.17 25.48
N SER A 268 -2.97 -8.31 26.03
CA SER A 268 -4.42 -8.48 26.02
C SER A 268 -5.02 -8.04 24.69
N GLY A 269 -5.59 -8.99 23.94
CA GLY A 269 -6.32 -8.67 22.71
C GLY A 269 -7.48 -7.71 22.93
N TYR A 270 -8.17 -7.78 24.07
CA TYR A 270 -9.27 -6.86 24.40
C TYR A 270 -8.77 -5.42 24.59
N GLU A 271 -7.63 -5.22 25.23
CA GLU A 271 -7.07 -3.88 25.45
C GLU A 271 -6.50 -3.31 24.13
N ARG A 272 -5.84 -4.13 23.30
CA ARG A 272 -5.38 -3.69 21.97
C ARG A 272 -6.55 -3.27 21.09
N VAL A 273 -7.58 -4.10 20.99
CA VAL A 273 -8.76 -3.81 20.16
C VAL A 273 -9.50 -2.58 20.67
N LYS A 274 -9.59 -2.38 21.99
CA LYS A 274 -10.16 -1.16 22.58
C LYS A 274 -9.36 0.08 22.17
N LEU A 275 -8.03 0.03 22.29
CA LEU A 275 -7.15 1.11 21.86
C LEU A 275 -7.30 1.42 20.37
N THR A 276 -7.21 0.41 19.50
CA THR A 276 -7.31 0.61 18.05
C THR A 276 -8.68 1.10 17.63
N SER A 277 -9.76 0.60 18.24
CA SER A 277 -11.12 1.09 17.98
C SER A 277 -11.28 2.57 18.36
N ASN A 278 -10.73 2.97 19.51
CA ASN A 278 -10.74 4.38 19.93
C ASN A 278 -9.94 5.26 18.96
N LEU A 279 -8.77 4.81 18.51
CA LEU A 279 -7.95 5.53 17.53
C LEU A 279 -8.67 5.68 16.18
N VAL A 280 -9.28 4.61 15.67
CA VAL A 280 -10.07 4.66 14.44
C VAL A 280 -11.20 5.68 14.58
N GLN A 281 -11.92 5.72 15.71
CA GLN A 281 -12.97 6.70 15.94
C GLN A 281 -12.43 8.14 15.92
N VAL A 282 -11.36 8.41 16.66
CA VAL A 282 -10.71 9.75 16.70
C VAL A 282 -10.22 10.16 15.31
N PHE A 283 -9.67 9.22 14.53
CA PHE A 283 -9.17 9.51 13.19
C PHE A 283 -10.30 9.77 12.18
N MET A 284 -11.40 9.02 12.29
CA MET A 284 -12.61 9.23 11.51
C MET A 284 -13.26 10.59 11.80
N ASP A 285 -13.33 11.00 13.06
CA ASP A 285 -13.84 12.32 13.46
C ASP A 285 -12.96 13.46 12.95
N GLY A 286 -11.71 13.16 12.60
CA GLY A 286 -10.77 14.11 12.01
C GLY A 286 -10.82 14.22 10.49
N VAL A 287 -11.70 13.50 9.80
CA VAL A 287 -11.82 13.57 8.34
C VAL A 287 -12.61 14.82 7.92
N GLU A 288 -12.06 15.57 6.98
CA GLU A 288 -12.70 16.72 6.33
C GLU A 288 -12.73 16.57 4.81
N VAL A 289 -13.65 17.27 4.15
CA VAL A 289 -13.77 17.28 2.69
C VAL A 289 -13.44 18.67 2.16
N VAL A 290 -12.41 18.73 1.32
CA VAL A 290 -12.03 19.93 0.58
C VAL A 290 -12.78 19.93 -0.76
N PRO A 291 -13.69 20.88 -1.01
CA PRO A 291 -14.42 20.95 -2.26
C PRO A 291 -13.47 21.32 -3.42
N HIS A 292 -13.79 20.81 -4.60
CA HIS A 292 -13.13 21.18 -5.84
C HIS A 292 -14.04 22.17 -6.57
N ASP A 293 -13.48 23.27 -7.08
CA ASP A 293 -14.25 24.41 -7.61
C ASP A 293 -15.29 24.04 -8.68
N LYS A 294 -14.94 23.12 -9.58
CA LYS A 294 -15.76 22.74 -10.74
C LYS A 294 -16.31 21.31 -10.73
N PHE A 295 -15.56 20.35 -10.19
CA PHE A 295 -15.87 18.93 -10.34
C PHE A 295 -16.08 18.27 -8.97
N PRO A 296 -17.35 18.07 -8.54
CA PRO A 296 -17.65 17.41 -7.27
C PRO A 296 -17.04 16.01 -7.14
N GLN A 297 -16.81 15.33 -8.26
CA GLN A 297 -16.15 14.03 -8.33
C GLN A 297 -14.70 14.07 -7.84
N LEU A 298 -14.06 15.24 -7.89
CA LEU A 298 -12.68 15.51 -7.48
C LEU A 298 -12.60 16.23 -6.13
N HIS A 299 -13.70 16.26 -5.35
CA HIS A 299 -13.62 16.62 -3.94
C HIS A 299 -12.56 15.76 -3.25
N ARG A 300 -11.79 16.34 -2.33
CA ARG A 300 -10.71 15.62 -1.66
C ARG A 300 -11.06 15.42 -0.20
N ALA A 301 -11.29 14.17 0.19
CA ALA A 301 -11.26 13.79 1.59
C ALA A 301 -9.81 13.86 2.08
N ARG A 302 -9.58 14.49 3.24
CA ARG A 302 -8.28 14.48 3.92
C ARG A 302 -8.48 14.49 5.44
N LEU A 303 -7.45 14.19 6.19
CA LEU A 303 -7.44 14.42 7.64
C LEU A 303 -7.24 15.92 7.91
N ASN A 304 -7.83 16.44 8.99
CA ASN A 304 -7.41 17.73 9.53
C ASN A 304 -5.96 17.64 10.01
N LEU A 305 -5.30 18.79 10.19
CA LEU A 305 -3.86 18.83 10.44
C LEU A 305 -3.44 18.11 11.73
N GLU A 306 -4.21 18.19 12.82
CA GLU A 306 -3.86 17.57 14.11
C GLU A 306 -4.04 16.05 14.08
N THR A 307 -5.13 15.59 13.47
CA THR A 307 -5.36 14.16 13.24
C THR A 307 -4.30 13.59 12.29
N PHE A 308 -3.96 14.31 11.23
CA PHE A 308 -2.92 13.92 10.28
C PHE A 308 -1.57 13.72 10.97
N LYS A 309 -1.14 14.67 11.80
CA LYS A 309 0.11 14.55 12.56
C LYS A 309 0.12 13.29 13.43
N THR A 310 -1.00 12.99 14.11
CA THR A 310 -1.10 11.81 14.98
C THR A 310 -1.01 10.51 14.18
N VAL A 311 -1.77 10.39 13.09
CA VAL A 311 -1.72 9.25 12.17
C VAL A 311 -0.31 9.04 11.62
N GLU A 312 0.33 10.13 11.18
CA GLU A 312 1.69 10.08 10.63
C GLU A 312 2.75 9.73 11.69
N VAL A 313 2.61 10.17 12.94
CA VAL A 313 3.50 9.77 14.04
C VAL A 313 3.44 8.25 14.22
N LEU A 314 2.25 7.69 14.39
CA LEU A 314 2.08 6.25 14.62
C LEU A 314 2.57 5.43 13.42
N LYS A 315 2.19 5.84 12.20
CA LYS A 315 2.60 5.18 10.95
C LYS A 315 4.12 5.18 10.77
N ASN A 316 4.76 6.35 10.85
CA ASN A 316 6.20 6.47 10.57
C ASN A 316 7.06 5.90 11.69
N ILE A 317 6.65 5.97 12.96
CA ILE A 317 7.36 5.31 14.06
C ILE A 317 7.34 3.80 13.87
N THR A 318 6.16 3.22 13.62
CA THR A 318 6.02 1.77 13.42
C THR A 318 6.89 1.32 12.25
N TYR A 319 6.89 2.08 11.15
CA TYR A 319 7.74 1.82 10.00
C TYR A 319 9.25 1.88 10.34
N GLU A 320 9.72 2.97 10.94
CA GLU A 320 11.15 3.17 11.21
C GLU A 320 11.70 2.25 12.33
N ALA A 321 10.89 1.94 13.34
CA ALA A 321 11.32 1.11 14.45
C ALA A 321 11.30 -0.39 14.12
N ILE A 322 10.41 -0.83 13.21
CA ILE A 322 10.14 -2.26 12.98
C ILE A 322 10.49 -2.68 11.56
N ILE A 323 9.90 -2.03 10.56
CA ILE A 323 10.08 -2.41 9.14
C ILE A 323 11.53 -2.19 8.72
N MET A 324 12.16 -1.14 9.25
CA MET A 324 13.59 -0.87 9.04
C MET A 324 14.52 -1.66 9.96
N SER A 325 13.98 -2.49 10.86
CA SER A 325 14.81 -3.33 11.73
C SER A 325 15.54 -4.42 10.95
N SER A 326 16.71 -4.83 11.45
CA SER A 326 17.54 -5.87 10.82
C SER A 326 16.81 -7.19 10.60
N ARG A 327 15.88 -7.55 11.50
CA ARG A 327 15.10 -8.80 11.44
C ARG A 327 14.19 -8.83 10.21
N VAL A 328 13.52 -7.71 9.91
CA VAL A 328 12.62 -7.60 8.76
C VAL A 328 13.44 -7.39 7.48
N LYS A 329 14.45 -6.51 7.53
CA LYS A 329 15.30 -6.20 6.36
C LYS A 329 16.07 -7.40 5.80
N LEU A 330 16.44 -8.36 6.63
CA LEU A 330 17.13 -9.57 6.17
C LEU A 330 16.23 -10.46 5.30
N VAL A 331 14.94 -10.58 5.66
CA VAL A 331 13.95 -11.33 4.87
C VAL A 331 13.66 -10.59 3.56
N GLU A 332 13.46 -9.27 3.66
CA GLU A 332 13.25 -8.38 2.52
C GLU A 332 14.40 -8.42 1.49
N TYR A 333 15.65 -8.35 1.95
CA TYR A 333 16.83 -8.37 1.08
C TYR A 333 16.89 -9.64 0.22
N ARG A 334 16.56 -10.79 0.81
CA ARG A 334 16.49 -12.06 0.07
C ARG A 334 15.38 -12.07 -0.98
N GLY A 335 14.26 -11.40 -0.71
CA GLY A 335 13.12 -11.29 -1.64
C GLY A 335 13.53 -10.73 -3.00
N LYS A 336 14.35 -9.67 -3.00
CA LYS A 336 14.83 -9.03 -4.24
C LYS A 336 15.58 -10.01 -5.14
N ASP A 337 16.50 -10.77 -4.57
CA ASP A 337 17.32 -11.74 -5.33
C ASP A 337 16.53 -12.94 -5.81
N ILE A 338 15.51 -13.38 -5.05
CA ILE A 338 14.58 -14.43 -5.47
C ILE A 338 13.84 -14.00 -6.73
N ILE A 339 13.24 -12.81 -6.72
CA ILE A 339 12.47 -12.29 -7.85
C ILE A 339 13.35 -12.16 -9.09
N ARG A 340 14.56 -11.60 -8.95
CA ARG A 340 15.51 -11.48 -10.07
C ARG A 340 15.88 -12.82 -10.68
N GLN A 341 16.14 -13.83 -9.85
CA GLN A 341 16.51 -15.16 -10.35
C GLN A 341 15.34 -15.89 -11.01
N ILE A 342 14.12 -15.78 -10.46
CA ILE A 342 12.91 -16.31 -11.10
C ILE A 342 12.70 -15.65 -12.47
N PHE A 343 12.74 -14.32 -12.53
CA PHE A 343 12.55 -13.58 -13.77
C PHE A 343 13.57 -13.99 -14.82
N THR A 344 14.85 -14.02 -14.45
CA THR A 344 15.94 -14.40 -15.35
C THR A 344 15.74 -15.82 -15.88
N ALA A 345 15.40 -16.79 -15.02
CA ALA A 345 15.17 -18.17 -15.45
C ALA A 345 14.01 -18.33 -16.44
N ILE A 346 12.93 -17.58 -16.28
CA ILE A 346 11.78 -17.63 -17.19
C ILE A 346 12.09 -16.91 -18.51
N ASP A 347 12.87 -15.85 -18.45
CA ASP A 347 13.23 -15.00 -19.60
C ASP A 347 14.36 -15.59 -20.47
N GLU A 348 15.13 -16.53 -19.93
CA GLU A 348 16.17 -17.27 -20.65
C GLU A 348 15.63 -18.14 -21.80
N ASN A 349 16.55 -18.67 -22.61
CA ASN A 349 16.18 -19.52 -23.74
C ASN A 349 15.39 -20.76 -23.27
N LYS A 350 14.18 -20.92 -23.82
CA LYS A 350 13.18 -21.92 -23.42
C LYS A 350 12.66 -21.80 -21.97
N GLY A 351 13.01 -20.72 -21.25
CA GLY A 351 12.52 -20.44 -19.90
C GLY A 351 11.00 -20.27 -19.84
N HIS A 352 10.38 -19.76 -20.91
CA HIS A 352 8.92 -19.67 -21.04
C HIS A 352 8.18 -21.01 -20.85
N LEU A 353 8.87 -22.17 -20.92
CA LEU A 353 8.27 -23.47 -20.62
C LEU A 353 7.92 -23.65 -19.14
N LEU A 354 8.51 -22.84 -18.25
CA LEU A 354 8.24 -22.80 -16.81
C LEU A 354 6.93 -22.05 -16.48
N LEU A 355 6.40 -21.29 -17.43
CA LEU A 355 5.10 -20.62 -17.28
C LEU A 355 3.95 -21.63 -17.37
N PRO A 356 2.83 -21.40 -16.67
CA PRO A 356 1.58 -22.12 -16.88
C PRO A 356 1.06 -21.99 -18.33
N ASP A 357 0.25 -22.96 -18.78
CA ASP A 357 -0.20 -23.08 -20.19
C ASP A 357 -0.82 -21.83 -20.76
N ASP A 358 -1.69 -21.20 -19.98
CA ASP A 358 -2.38 -19.98 -20.33
C ASP A 358 -1.41 -18.80 -20.52
N TYR A 359 -0.40 -18.65 -19.65
CA TYR A 359 0.67 -17.66 -19.83
C TYR A 359 1.58 -18.00 -21.02
N ARG A 360 1.80 -19.29 -21.32
CA ARG A 360 2.59 -19.72 -22.49
C ARG A 360 1.91 -19.35 -23.80
N GLU A 361 0.60 -19.46 -23.87
CA GLU A 361 -0.19 -19.03 -25.03
C GLU A 361 -0.02 -17.52 -25.27
N LEU A 362 -0.18 -16.70 -24.22
CA LEU A 362 0.05 -15.26 -24.26
C LEU A 362 1.46 -14.93 -24.75
N TYR A 363 2.46 -15.60 -24.18
CA TYR A 363 3.88 -15.37 -24.49
C TYR A 363 4.21 -15.71 -25.95
N ARG A 364 3.63 -16.79 -26.49
CA ARG A 364 3.82 -17.21 -27.89
C ARG A 364 3.14 -16.25 -28.87
N ALA A 365 1.97 -15.75 -28.51
CA ALA A 365 1.24 -14.75 -29.30
C ALA A 365 1.90 -13.36 -29.29
N SER A 366 2.78 -13.10 -28.32
CA SER A 366 3.44 -11.81 -28.11
C SER A 366 4.91 -11.81 -28.59
N GLY A 367 5.50 -10.61 -28.68
CA GLY A 367 6.93 -10.41 -29.00
C GLY A 367 7.53 -9.23 -28.25
N GLY A 368 8.87 -9.16 -28.21
CA GLY A 368 9.61 -8.02 -27.65
C GLY A 368 9.24 -7.70 -26.19
N ALA A 369 8.91 -6.44 -25.91
CA ALA A 369 8.56 -5.94 -24.58
C ALA A 369 7.32 -6.63 -23.96
N ALA A 370 6.33 -6.99 -24.78
CA ALA A 370 5.11 -7.66 -24.30
C ALA A 370 5.41 -9.02 -23.66
N ARG A 371 6.43 -9.75 -24.16
CA ARG A 371 6.87 -11.00 -23.52
C ARG A 371 7.43 -10.77 -22.12
N LYS A 372 8.20 -9.68 -21.93
CA LYS A 372 8.75 -9.30 -20.62
C LYS A 372 7.63 -8.93 -19.66
N ARG A 373 6.61 -8.19 -20.15
CA ARG A 373 5.42 -7.85 -19.37
C ARG A 373 4.67 -9.09 -18.90
N ILE A 374 4.44 -10.09 -19.76
CA ILE A 374 3.78 -11.35 -19.38
C ILE A 374 4.55 -12.11 -18.29
N VAL A 375 5.88 -12.15 -18.38
CA VAL A 375 6.72 -12.74 -17.33
C VAL A 375 6.60 -11.94 -16.02
N CYS A 376 6.61 -10.61 -16.12
CA CYS A 376 6.42 -9.71 -14.99
C CYS A 376 5.05 -9.92 -14.33
N ASP A 377 3.97 -10.02 -15.11
CA ASP A 377 2.61 -10.24 -14.62
C ASP A 377 2.49 -11.57 -13.87
N PHE A 378 3.10 -12.63 -14.42
CA PHE A 378 3.13 -13.94 -13.76
C PHE A 378 3.82 -13.88 -12.40
N ILE A 379 4.97 -13.20 -12.32
CA ILE A 379 5.75 -13.08 -11.08
C ILE A 379 5.04 -12.17 -10.07
N ALA A 380 4.51 -11.04 -10.53
CA ALA A 380 3.75 -10.12 -9.69
C ALA A 380 2.47 -10.78 -9.12
N GLY A 381 1.85 -11.71 -9.85
CA GLY A 381 0.69 -12.48 -9.39
C GLY A 381 1.01 -13.60 -8.39
N MET A 382 2.29 -13.85 -8.05
CA MET A 382 2.65 -14.85 -7.05
C MET A 382 2.40 -14.34 -5.62
N THR A 383 2.21 -15.27 -4.68
CA THR A 383 2.33 -14.96 -3.24
C THR A 383 3.76 -15.16 -2.76
N ASP A 384 4.19 -14.52 -1.66
CA ASP A 384 5.51 -14.72 -1.03
C ASP A 384 5.88 -16.20 -0.88
N ARG A 385 4.93 -16.99 -0.37
CA ARG A 385 5.11 -18.43 -0.18
C ARG A 385 5.30 -19.15 -1.52
N TYR A 386 4.48 -18.82 -2.52
CA TYR A 386 4.59 -19.46 -3.84
C TYR A 386 5.89 -19.08 -4.54
N ALA A 387 6.29 -17.80 -4.52
CA ALA A 387 7.56 -17.34 -5.08
C ALA A 387 8.75 -18.04 -4.41
N TRP A 388 8.72 -18.16 -3.08
CA TRP A 388 9.74 -18.92 -2.33
C TRP A 388 9.76 -20.42 -2.70
N GLU A 389 8.60 -21.07 -2.79
CA GLU A 389 8.50 -22.48 -3.20
C GLU A 389 9.00 -22.67 -4.65
N PHE A 390 8.61 -21.79 -5.56
CA PHE A 390 8.99 -21.81 -6.97
C PHE A 390 10.50 -21.63 -7.14
N TYR A 391 11.09 -20.65 -6.47
CA TYR A 391 12.53 -20.44 -6.41
C TYR A 391 13.30 -21.67 -5.95
N ASN A 392 12.86 -22.28 -4.85
CA ASN A 392 13.52 -23.48 -4.33
C ASN A 392 13.37 -24.69 -5.26
N ARG A 393 12.31 -24.76 -6.09
CA ARG A 393 12.21 -25.80 -7.12
C ARG A 393 13.17 -25.57 -8.29
N LEU A 394 13.48 -24.32 -8.60
CA LEU A 394 14.42 -23.99 -9.67
C LEU A 394 15.89 -24.14 -9.24
N PHE A 395 16.22 -23.71 -8.02
CA PHE A 395 17.61 -23.54 -7.58
C PHE A 395 17.96 -24.27 -6.28
N GLY A 396 16.99 -24.87 -5.58
CA GLY A 396 17.19 -25.52 -4.28
C GLY A 396 17.76 -26.93 -4.38
N GLY A 397 18.64 -27.30 -3.45
CA GLY A 397 19.36 -28.58 -3.43
C GLY A 397 18.64 -29.77 -2.77
N THR A 398 17.38 -29.64 -2.34
CA THR A 398 16.65 -30.71 -1.64
C THR A 398 15.42 -31.19 -2.41
N ASN A 399 15.48 -32.44 -2.88
CA ASN A 399 14.43 -33.32 -3.44
C ASN A 399 13.08 -32.66 -3.78
N ILE A 400 12.92 -32.31 -5.06
CA ILE A 400 11.67 -31.79 -5.60
C ILE A 400 10.89 -32.95 -6.23
N THR A 401 9.74 -33.29 -5.65
CA THR A 401 8.77 -34.21 -6.25
C THR A 401 7.98 -33.50 -7.35
N ILE A 402 7.83 -34.16 -8.50
CA ILE A 402 7.15 -33.68 -9.73
C ILE A 402 5.63 -33.50 -9.54
N HIS A 403 5.07 -33.91 -8.39
CA HIS A 403 3.62 -34.09 -8.21
C HIS A 403 2.84 -32.88 -7.67
N LYS A 404 3.48 -31.73 -7.42
CA LYS A 404 2.74 -30.52 -7.07
C LYS A 404 2.49 -29.71 -8.35
N PRO A 405 1.23 -29.53 -8.80
CA PRO A 405 0.94 -28.71 -9.97
C PRO A 405 1.51 -27.28 -9.79
N ILE A 406 1.97 -26.69 -10.90
CA ILE A 406 2.48 -25.32 -10.98
C ILE A 406 1.32 -24.35 -10.89
#